data_AF-A0A6I3T563-F1
#
_entry.id   AF-A0A6I3T563-F1
#
_cell.length_a   1.000
_cell.length_b   1.000
_cell.length_c   1.000
_cell.angle_alpha   90.00
_cell.angle_beta   90.00
_cell.angle_gamma   90.00
#
_symmetry.space_group_name_H-M   'P 1'
#
loop_
_entity.id
_entity.type
_entity.pdbx_description
1 polymer ?
#
loop_
_entity_poly.entity_id
_entity_poly.type
_entity_poly.pdbx_seq_one_letter_code
_entity_poly.pdbx_strand_id
1 'polypeptide(L)' 'MYRVMKAQGLLLPKSPKRRDSGRAHDGKVAVEESNQRWCSDGFEIACDNGDVVTGVFMKDCCDREIIAWRAWIGRGL' A
#
# COMPACT_ATOMS: atom_id res chain seq x y z
N MET A 1 -16.64 6.14 10.81
CA MET A 1 -16.45 7.59 11.04
C MET A 1 -16.76 8.44 9.79
N TYR A 2 -16.20 8.15 8.61
CA TYR A 2 -16.39 8.94 7.37
C TYR A 2 -17.85 9.33 7.06
N ARG A 3 -18.79 8.36 7.13
CA ARG A 3 -20.22 8.60 6.88
C ARG A 3 -20.83 9.69 7.77
N VAL A 4 -20.43 9.74 9.05
CA VAL A 4 -20.90 10.74 10.01
C VAL A 4 -20.30 12.11 9.70
N MET A 5 -19.00 12.18 9.43
CA MET A 5 -18.34 13.44 9.06
C MET A 5 -18.90 14.02 7.75
N LYS A 6 -19.23 13.15 6.79
CA LYS A 6 -19.91 13.54 5.54
C LYS A 6 -21.30 14.14 5.80
N ALA A 7 -22.09 13.50 6.66
CA ALA A 7 -23.43 13.99 7.01
C ALA A 7 -23.40 15.34 7.75
N GLN A 8 -22.33 15.58 8.53
CA GLN A 8 -22.16 16.81 9.33
C GLN A 8 -21.37 17.90 8.59
N GLY A 9 -20.99 17.70 7.32
CA GLY A 9 -20.22 18.70 6.56
C GLY A 9 -18.78 18.93 7.07
N LEU A 10 -18.22 17.99 7.84
CA LEU A 10 -16.91 18.10 8.49
C LEU A 10 -15.78 17.48 7.65
N LEU A 11 -16.02 17.22 6.36
CA LEU A 11 -14.97 16.71 5.48
C LEU A 11 -14.01 17.82 5.10
N LEU A 12 -12.72 17.55 5.21
CA LEU A 12 -11.70 18.44 4.67
C LEU A 12 -11.93 18.63 3.16
N PRO A 13 -11.72 19.86 2.64
CA PRO A 13 -11.79 20.11 1.20
C PRO A 13 -10.78 19.22 0.48
N LYS A 14 -11.18 18.70 -0.68
CA LYS A 14 -10.32 17.85 -1.50
C LYS A 14 -9.10 18.66 -1.91
N SER A 15 -7.93 18.27 -1.42
CA SER A 15 -6.67 18.89 -1.84
C SER A 15 -6.54 18.78 -3.37
N PRO A 16 -6.13 19.85 -4.08
CA PRO A 16 -5.92 19.79 -5.52
C PRO A 16 -4.94 18.67 -5.84
N LYS A 17 -5.26 17.85 -6.84
CA LYS A 17 -4.32 16.84 -7.37
C LYS A 17 -3.10 17.58 -7.91
N ARG A 18 -2.04 17.64 -7.13
CA ARG A 18 -0.74 18.14 -7.61
C ARG A 18 -0.24 17.13 -8.64
N ARG A 19 -0.03 17.59 -9.88
CA ARG A 19 0.37 16.73 -11.01
C ARG A 19 1.73 16.09 -10.76
N ASP A 20 2.59 16.80 -10.04
CA ASP A 20 3.85 16.31 -9.47
C ASP A 20 4.08 16.98 -8.11
N SER A 21 4.45 16.21 -7.10
CA SER A 21 5.16 16.77 -5.96
C SER A 21 6.60 17.03 -6.40
N GLY A 22 6.94 18.27 -6.73
CA GLY A 22 8.32 18.66 -7.09
C GLY A 22 9.37 18.47 -5.97
N ARG A 23 9.01 17.80 -4.87
CA ARG A 23 9.95 17.34 -3.86
C ARG A 23 10.43 15.95 -4.27
N ALA A 24 11.72 15.82 -4.53
CA ALA A 24 12.34 14.50 -4.59
C ALA A 24 12.08 13.77 -3.26
N HIS A 25 11.60 12.54 -3.33
CA HIS A 25 11.47 11.69 -2.16
C HIS A 25 12.85 11.08 -1.86
N ASP A 26 13.63 11.76 -1.03
CA ASP A 26 14.94 11.32 -0.54
C ASP A 26 14.85 10.44 0.72
N GLY A 27 13.63 10.14 1.18
CA GLY A 27 13.39 9.26 2.32
C GLY A 27 13.96 7.86 2.09
N LYS A 28 14.98 7.48 2.87
CA LYS A 28 15.48 6.11 2.94
C LYS A 28 14.53 5.28 3.81
N VAL A 29 13.82 4.33 3.19
CA VAL A 29 13.05 3.29 3.90
C VAL A 29 13.91 2.03 3.95
N ALA A 30 15.01 2.10 4.69
CA ALA A 30 15.91 0.98 4.94
C ALA A 30 16.55 1.13 6.33
N VAL A 31 16.85 -0.01 6.96
CA VAL A 31 17.49 -0.13 8.28
C VAL A 31 18.73 -1.02 8.13
N GLU A 32 19.68 -0.91 9.06
CA GLU A 32 20.97 -1.63 8.97
C GLU A 32 20.89 -3.07 9.48
N GLU A 33 19.90 -3.40 10.31
CA GLU A 33 19.68 -4.75 10.83
C GLU A 33 18.29 -5.27 10.42
N SER A 34 18.22 -6.58 10.12
CA SER A 34 16.98 -7.29 9.82
C SER A 34 16.03 -7.27 11.03
N ASN A 35 14.73 -7.42 10.77
CA ASN A 35 13.68 -7.47 11.79
C ASN A 35 13.50 -6.20 12.64
N GLN A 36 14.00 -5.04 12.18
CA GLN A 36 13.75 -3.75 12.83
C GLN A 36 12.62 -2.93 12.17
N ARG A 37 12.45 -3.05 10.85
CA ARG A 37 11.43 -2.33 10.10
C ARG A 37 10.94 -3.14 8.92
N TRP A 38 9.62 -3.11 8.71
CA TRP A 38 8.96 -3.83 7.64
C TRP A 38 8.06 -2.91 6.83
N CYS A 39 7.89 -3.26 5.56
CA CYS A 39 6.90 -2.66 4.70
C CYS A 39 5.93 -3.75 4.22
N SER A 40 4.66 -3.40 4.13
CA SER A 40 3.65 -4.24 3.50
C SER A 40 3.08 -3.54 2.27
N ASP A 41 2.76 -4.32 1.25
CA ASP A 41 2.07 -3.85 0.07
C ASP A 41 1.19 -5.00 -0.47
N GLY A 42 0.32 -4.67 -1.41
CA GLY A 42 -0.42 -5.67 -2.14
C GLY A 42 -0.71 -5.27 -3.57
N PHE A 43 -0.98 -6.28 -4.37
CA PHE A 43 -1.17 -6.16 -5.80
C PHE A 43 -2.24 -7.14 -6.29
N GLU A 44 -2.81 -6.84 -7.45
CA GLU A 44 -3.73 -7.71 -8.16
C GLU A 44 -3.08 -8.18 -9.47
N ILE A 45 -3.08 -9.49 -9.72
CA ILE A 45 -2.65 -10.09 -11.00
C ILE A 45 -3.89 -10.54 -11.76
N ALA A 46 -4.10 -10.00 -12.97
CA ALA A 46 -5.11 -10.52 -13.88
C ALA A 46 -4.57 -11.77 -14.59
N CYS A 47 -5.37 -12.85 -14.59
CA CYS A 47 -5.03 -14.12 -15.21
C CYS A 47 -5.78 -14.31 -16.54
N ASP A 48 -5.20 -15.11 -17.45
CA ASP A 48 -5.77 -15.34 -18.79
C ASP A 48 -7.13 -16.05 -18.78
N ASN A 49 -7.45 -16.75 -17.69
CA ASN A 49 -8.74 -17.41 -17.49
C ASN A 49 -9.86 -16.45 -17.01
N GLY A 50 -9.56 -15.14 -16.87
CA GLY A 50 -10.50 -14.12 -16.42
C GLY A 50 -10.52 -13.91 -14.89
N ASP A 51 -9.81 -14.74 -14.13
CA ASP A 51 -9.67 -14.56 -12.68
C ASP A 51 -8.70 -13.42 -12.35
N VAL A 52 -8.83 -12.90 -11.12
CA VAL A 52 -7.83 -12.01 -10.52
C VAL A 52 -7.32 -12.66 -9.25
N VAL A 53 -6.01 -12.69 -9.08
CA VAL A 53 -5.37 -13.09 -7.83
C VAL A 53 -4.91 -11.85 -7.09
N THR A 54 -5.45 -11.63 -5.89
CA THR A 54 -4.95 -10.59 -4.98
C THR A 54 -3.86 -11.18 -4.10
N GLY A 55 -2.71 -10.52 -4.06
CA GLY A 55 -1.58 -10.88 -3.22
C GLY A 55 -1.24 -9.74 -2.27
N VAL A 56 -0.93 -10.08 -1.02
CA VAL A 56 -0.37 -9.15 -0.03
C VAL A 56 0.90 -9.76 0.54
N PHE A 57 1.88 -8.92 0.85
CA PHE A 57 3.14 -9.36 1.43
C PHE A 57 3.67 -8.38 2.48
N MET A 58 4.52 -8.90 3.34
CA MET A 58 5.33 -8.15 4.29
C MET A 58 6.81 -8.44 4.00
N LYS A 59 7.59 -7.37 3.88
CA LYS A 59 8.99 -7.41 3.46
C LYS A 59 9.87 -6.71 4.47
N ASP A 60 11.04 -7.27 4.73
CA ASP A 60 12.09 -6.63 5.53
C ASP A 60 12.71 -5.42 4.81
N CYS A 61 12.95 -4.34 5.55
CA CYS A 61 13.53 -3.12 4.99
C CYS A 61 15.06 -3.15 4.90
N CYS A 62 15.74 -4.08 5.56
CA CYS A 62 17.18 -4.29 5.50
C CYS A 62 17.57 -5.08 4.25
N ASP A 63 17.25 -6.38 4.23
CA ASP A 63 17.72 -7.34 3.23
C ASP A 63 16.79 -7.49 2.02
N ARG A 64 15.58 -6.92 2.12
CA ARG A 64 14.53 -6.96 1.11
C ARG A 64 13.85 -8.32 0.93
N GLU A 65 13.97 -9.22 1.89
CA GLU A 65 13.31 -10.52 1.88
C GLU A 65 11.83 -10.44 2.27
N ILE A 66 11.02 -11.36 1.74
CA ILE A 66 9.61 -11.51 2.11
C ILE A 66 9.52 -12.38 3.36
N ILE A 67 8.93 -11.84 4.42
CA ILE A 67 8.78 -12.55 5.70
C ILE A 67 7.48 -13.36 5.73
N ALA A 68 6.41 -12.77 5.19
CA ALA A 68 5.10 -13.39 5.14
C ALA A 68 4.33 -12.89 3.93
N TRP A 69 3.44 -13.73 3.42
CA TRP A 69 2.56 -13.39 2.30
C TRP A 69 1.25 -14.17 2.38
N ARG A 70 0.24 -13.67 1.68
CA ARG A 70 -1.03 -14.36 1.46
C ARG A 70 -1.56 -14.00 0.07
N ALA A 71 -2.18 -14.98 -0.59
CA ALA A 71 -2.86 -14.78 -1.87
C ALA A 71 -4.22 -15.47 -1.89
N TRP A 72 -5.17 -14.91 -2.64
CA TRP A 72 -6.49 -15.50 -2.87
C TRP A 72 -7.06 -15.06 -4.22
N ILE A 73 -8.01 -15.84 -4.73
CA ILE A 73 -8.78 -15.49 -5.93
C ILE A 73 -9.83 -14.44 -5.56
N GLY A 74 -9.97 -13.42 -6.38
CA GLY A 74 -10.86 -12.29 -6.19
C GLY A 74 -10.10 -10.99 -6.05
N ARG A 75 -10.85 -9.89 -6.16
CA ARG A 75 -10.35 -8.53 -5.97
C ARG A 75 -10.49 -8.10 -4.52
N GLY A 76 -9.75 -7.06 -4.14
CA GLY A 76 -9.96 -6.32 -2.91
C GLY A 76 -8.80 -6.40 -1.93
N LEU A 77 -7.85 -5.48 -2.11
CA LEU A 77 -7.05 -4.95 -0.99
C LEU A 77 -7.90 -4.05 -0.08
#